data_AF-A0A7J7NQZ2-F1
#
_entry.id   AF-A0A7J7NQZ2-F1
#
_cell.length_a   1.000
_cell.length_b   1.000
_cell.length_c   1.000
_cell.angle_alpha   90.00
_cell.angle_beta   90.00
_cell.angle_gamma   90.00
#
_symmetry.space_group_name_H-M   'P 1'
#
loop_
_entity.id
_entity.type
_entity.pdbx_description
1 polymer ?
#
loop_
_entity_poly.entity_id
_entity_poly.type
_entity_poly.pdbx_seq_one_letter_code
_entity_poly.pdbx_strand_id
1 'polypeptide(L)'
;MSPVFSEEEEEEEEEEEEEEEKKKKKEEEEAGRYVREAERKVRSGKYGSARCSIQKALELNPNLDFGFEMLIITETLFYAREITEWEMRKQYGNPYAYSGIDYYSVLHLNSTATISEVKTRCENLSSCLNWGKKRFDGFSFPCASVAVSLIKDANLVLCDQQKHLQFDRARQIWAIVDSPNCGDNLSSKQAYLDWKPPTPTPPTPIVVKKARYISQRVKKPRTDSSHVSNCVNGGSGGERSMEPREDIKKHVFDAMPQTPHYHPLDKYNEKIREGMIQVLKMTYVSLSEEIRHLVDPHSLWSALKGFKEQLSQLEEMGFNVTVLRERLDKLQGIAKCEHPSQVAAEEFKSDIVNEEAKISLVRARIMEFEGDIEKSKVVINNKRTKIEELKMDSVNVVEEFKSLAKSAWK
;
A
#
# COMPACT_ATOMS: atom_id res chain seq x y z
N MET A 1 -53.43 31.83 -17.54
CA MET A 1 -53.58 31.15 -16.24
C MET A 1 -52.20 31.15 -15.63
N SER A 2 -51.97 32.04 -14.66
CA SER A 2 -50.74 31.98 -13.88
C SER A 2 -50.84 30.76 -12.95
N PRO A 3 -49.81 29.91 -12.86
CA PRO A 3 -49.81 28.83 -11.88
C PRO A 3 -49.90 29.48 -10.50
N VAL A 4 -50.93 29.12 -9.75
CA VAL A 4 -51.04 29.42 -8.33
C VAL A 4 -50.20 28.33 -7.68
N PHE A 5 -48.93 28.62 -7.42
CA PHE A 5 -48.14 27.82 -6.49
C PHE A 5 -48.80 27.98 -5.12
N SER A 6 -49.09 26.85 -4.47
CA SER A 6 -49.67 26.85 -3.13
C SER A 6 -48.61 27.28 -2.12
N GLU A 7 -48.97 28.11 -1.15
CA GLU A 7 -48.09 28.54 -0.04
C GLU A 7 -47.43 27.35 0.69
N GLU A 8 -48.06 26.17 0.65
CA GLU A 8 -47.51 24.90 1.18
C GLU A 8 -46.27 24.40 0.41
N GLU A 9 -46.15 24.66 -0.90
CA GLU A 9 -44.97 24.25 -1.68
C GLU A 9 -43.75 25.14 -1.40
N GLU A 10 -43.96 26.42 -1.07
CA GLU A 10 -42.87 27.34 -0.68
C GLU A 10 -42.32 27.01 0.71
N GLU A 11 -43.16 26.61 1.68
CA GLU A 11 -42.72 26.19 3.02
C GLU A 11 -41.91 24.87 2.98
N GLU A 12 -42.29 23.90 2.13
CA GLU A 12 -41.55 22.64 1.97
C GLU A 12 -40.16 22.88 1.34
N GLU A 13 -40.05 23.76 0.33
CA GLU A 13 -38.75 24.11 -0.28
C GLU A 13 -37.82 24.80 0.73
N GLU A 14 -38.33 25.70 1.58
CA GLU A 14 -37.52 26.36 2.62
C GLU A 14 -37.00 25.38 3.69
N GLU A 15 -37.81 24.39 4.10
CA GLU A 15 -37.38 23.36 5.06
C GLU A 15 -36.29 22.44 4.48
N GLU A 16 -36.40 22.05 3.20
CA GLU A 16 -35.39 21.24 2.50
C GLU A 16 -34.05 21.99 2.37
N GLU A 17 -34.08 23.28 2.01
CA GLU A 17 -32.87 24.11 1.93
C GLU A 17 -32.18 24.25 3.30
N GLU A 18 -32.94 24.43 4.38
CA GLU A 18 -32.38 24.53 5.74
C GLU A 18 -31.75 23.21 6.20
N GLU A 19 -32.35 22.06 5.85
CA GLU A 19 -31.78 20.74 6.17
C GLU A 19 -30.48 20.47 5.39
N GLU A 20 -30.44 20.81 4.10
CA GLU A 20 -29.22 20.72 3.28
C GLU A 20 -28.09 21.60 3.82
N GLU A 21 -28.38 22.84 4.24
CA GLU A 21 -27.38 23.73 4.81
C GLU A 21 -26.83 23.20 6.15
N LYS A 22 -27.70 22.67 7.02
CA LYS A 22 -27.31 22.02 8.28
C LYS A 22 -26.40 20.81 8.03
N LYS A 23 -26.74 19.98 7.04
CA LYS A 23 -25.94 18.80 6.66
C LYS A 23 -24.56 19.22 6.15
N LYS A 24 -24.49 20.17 5.22
CA LYS A 24 -23.24 20.70 4.65
C LYS A 24 -22.32 21.27 5.74
N LYS A 25 -22.88 22.04 6.68
CA LYS A 25 -22.13 22.60 7.81
C LYS A 25 -21.54 21.52 8.73
N LYS A 26 -22.27 20.43 8.95
CA LYS A 26 -21.80 19.28 9.74
C LYS A 26 -20.66 18.54 9.05
N GLU A 27 -20.75 18.33 7.73
CA GLU A 27 -19.69 17.72 6.92
C GLU A 27 -18.41 18.59 6.92
N GLU A 28 -18.56 19.91 6.81
CA GLU A 28 -17.45 20.85 6.89
C GLU A 28 -16.75 20.83 8.26
N GLU A 29 -17.52 20.79 9.36
CA GLU A 29 -16.96 20.68 10.71
C GLU A 29 -16.18 19.36 10.89
N GLU A 30 -16.74 18.26 10.37
CA GLU A 30 -16.11 16.94 10.45
C GLU A 30 -14.84 16.86 9.60
N ALA A 31 -14.84 17.40 8.37
CA ALA A 31 -13.64 17.56 7.56
C ALA A 31 -12.55 18.33 8.33
N GLY A 32 -12.93 19.42 9.01
CA GLY A 32 -12.03 20.18 9.88
C GLY A 32 -11.42 19.37 11.03
N ARG A 33 -12.17 18.40 11.60
CA ARG A 33 -11.62 17.47 12.62
C ARG A 33 -10.55 16.57 12.02
N TYR A 34 -10.77 16.01 10.83
CA TYR A 34 -9.80 15.17 10.15
C TYR A 34 -8.53 15.93 9.76
N VAL A 35 -8.64 17.20 9.34
CA VAL A 35 -7.46 18.06 9.09
C VAL A 35 -6.61 18.22 10.35
N ARG A 36 -7.23 18.58 11.49
CA ARG A 36 -6.50 18.72 12.77
C ARG A 36 -5.85 17.41 13.21
N GLU A 37 -6.50 16.28 12.93
CA GLU A 37 -5.94 14.95 13.19
C GLU A 37 -4.73 14.65 12.30
N ALA A 38 -4.83 14.95 11.00
CA ALA A 38 -3.73 14.81 10.06
C ALA A 38 -2.53 15.65 10.48
N GLU A 39 -2.73 16.93 10.82
CA GLU A 39 -1.67 17.83 11.28
C GLU A 39 -0.93 17.24 12.51
N ARG A 40 -1.68 16.69 13.47
CA ARG A 40 -1.09 16.01 14.64
C ARG A 40 -0.27 14.79 14.24
N LYS A 41 -0.77 13.99 13.29
CA LYS A 41 -0.09 12.80 12.79
C LYS A 41 1.20 13.16 12.04
N VAL A 42 1.19 14.20 11.20
CA VAL A 42 2.38 14.73 10.53
C VAL A 42 3.44 15.15 11.56
N ARG A 43 3.05 15.88 12.61
CA ARG A 43 3.98 16.27 13.69
C ARG A 43 4.61 15.07 14.41
N SER A 44 3.86 13.97 14.53
CA SER A 44 4.37 12.71 15.10
C SER A 44 5.16 11.83 14.13
N GLY A 45 5.37 12.27 12.88
CA GLY A 45 6.03 11.49 11.84
C GLY A 45 5.19 10.34 11.26
N LYS A 46 3.89 10.26 11.59
CA LYS A 46 2.97 9.23 11.12
C LYS A 46 2.32 9.62 9.79
N TYR A 47 3.14 9.80 8.76
CA TYR A 47 2.72 10.37 7.48
C TYR A 47 1.66 9.52 6.75
N GLY A 48 1.77 8.19 6.76
CA GLY A 48 0.75 7.31 6.15
C GLY A 48 -0.63 7.47 6.80
N SER A 49 -0.69 7.49 8.14
CA SER A 49 -1.95 7.75 8.85
C SER A 49 -2.47 9.17 8.64
N ALA A 50 -1.58 10.16 8.44
CA ALA A 50 -1.97 11.53 8.14
C ALA A 50 -2.61 11.63 6.74
N ARG A 51 -2.05 10.91 5.75
CA ARG A 51 -2.61 10.78 4.39
C ARG A 51 -4.07 10.32 4.44
N CYS A 52 -4.35 9.24 5.17
CA CYS A 52 -5.71 8.72 5.31
C CYS A 52 -6.68 9.72 5.95
N SER A 53 -6.23 10.49 6.96
CA SER A 53 -7.07 11.53 7.56
C SER A 53 -7.36 12.66 6.55
N ILE A 54 -6.39 13.07 5.72
CA ILE A 54 -6.61 14.11 4.70
C ILE A 54 -7.58 13.62 3.61
N GLN A 55 -7.45 12.37 3.17
CA GLN A 55 -8.36 11.77 2.19
C GLN A 55 -9.81 11.80 2.69
N LYS A 56 -10.06 11.39 3.95
CA LYS A 56 -11.38 11.50 4.57
C LYS A 56 -11.89 12.94 4.65
N ALA A 57 -11.00 13.90 4.89
CA ALA A 57 -11.38 15.31 4.91
C ALA A 57 -11.82 15.81 3.53
N LEU A 58 -11.13 15.38 2.46
CA LEU A 58 -11.47 15.69 1.07
C LEU A 58 -12.74 14.97 0.58
N GLU A 59 -13.02 13.77 1.06
CA GLU A 59 -14.27 13.04 0.78
C GLU A 59 -15.48 13.80 1.34
N LEU A 60 -15.35 14.37 2.54
CA LEU A 60 -16.40 15.16 3.19
C LEU A 60 -16.49 16.59 2.63
N ASN A 61 -15.37 17.18 2.23
CA ASN A 61 -15.33 18.51 1.64
C ASN A 61 -14.27 18.57 0.52
N PRO A 62 -14.67 18.33 -0.75
CA PRO A 62 -13.76 18.38 -1.89
C PRO A 62 -13.12 19.76 -2.12
N ASN A 63 -13.78 20.82 -1.64
CA ASN A 63 -13.33 22.21 -1.73
C ASN A 63 -12.52 22.65 -0.50
N LEU A 64 -12.07 21.70 0.33
CA LEU A 64 -11.27 21.99 1.50
C LEU A 64 -10.00 22.75 1.11
N ASP A 65 -9.89 23.98 1.61
CA ASP A 65 -8.72 24.82 1.43
C ASP A 65 -7.44 24.06 1.81
N PHE A 66 -6.51 23.98 0.85
CA PHE A 66 -5.20 23.33 1.00
C PHE A 66 -5.22 21.81 1.21
N GLY A 67 -6.37 21.14 1.04
CA GLY A 67 -6.48 19.69 1.26
C GLY A 67 -5.58 18.89 0.32
N PHE A 68 -5.51 19.28 -0.96
CA PHE A 68 -4.62 18.65 -1.95
C PHE A 68 -3.14 18.88 -1.64
N GLU A 69 -2.76 20.10 -1.28
CA GLU A 69 -1.38 20.45 -0.92
C GLU A 69 -0.92 19.68 0.32
N MET A 70 -1.79 19.56 1.32
CA MET A 70 -1.56 18.73 2.50
C MET A 70 -1.36 17.27 2.12
N LEU A 71 -2.21 16.72 1.26
CA LEU A 71 -2.11 15.33 0.81
C LEU A 71 -0.75 15.08 0.15
N ILE A 72 -0.38 15.94 -0.79
CA ILE A 72 0.88 15.91 -1.52
C ILE A 72 2.08 15.97 -0.56
N ILE A 73 2.06 16.92 0.40
CA ILE A 73 3.13 17.05 1.41
C ILE A 73 3.25 15.76 2.23
N THR A 74 2.12 15.20 2.70
CA THR A 74 2.16 13.98 3.52
C THR A 74 2.69 12.78 2.76
N GLU A 75 2.39 12.66 1.47
CA GLU A 75 2.83 11.56 0.65
C GLU A 75 4.32 11.69 0.27
N THR A 76 4.77 12.90 -0.05
CA THR A 76 6.21 13.18 -0.25
C THR A 76 7.01 12.88 1.04
N LEU A 77 6.50 13.29 2.21
CA LEU A 77 7.14 13.01 3.50
C LEU A 77 7.13 11.51 3.85
N PHE A 78 6.08 10.79 3.45
CA PHE A 78 6.01 9.33 3.60
C PHE A 78 7.14 8.65 2.82
N TYR A 79 7.30 8.96 1.54
CA TYR A 79 8.40 8.42 0.72
C TYR A 79 9.77 8.79 1.30
N ALA A 80 9.95 10.06 1.70
CA ALA A 80 11.20 10.50 2.31
C ALA A 80 11.55 9.71 3.58
N ARG A 81 10.54 9.36 4.39
CA ARG A 81 10.73 8.54 5.59
C ARG A 81 11.12 7.10 5.22
N GLU A 82 10.41 6.47 4.30
CA GLU A 82 10.73 5.10 3.88
C GLU A 82 12.17 5.00 3.36
N ILE A 83 12.61 6.00 2.61
CA ILE A 83 13.99 6.08 2.09
C ILE A 83 14.99 6.19 3.25
N THR A 84 14.75 7.06 4.23
CA THR A 84 15.66 7.14 5.40
C THR A 84 15.71 5.86 6.22
N GLU A 85 14.56 5.20 6.43
CA GLU A 85 14.51 3.91 7.15
C GLU A 85 15.24 2.83 6.35
N TRP A 86 15.14 2.86 5.03
CA TRP A 86 15.85 1.97 4.14
C TRP A 86 17.38 2.18 4.18
N GLU A 87 17.85 3.43 4.10
CA GLU A 87 19.29 3.74 4.14
C GLU A 87 19.91 3.22 5.44
N MET A 88 19.18 3.36 6.54
CA MET A 88 19.56 2.78 7.83
C MET A 88 19.68 1.26 7.74
N ARG A 89 18.69 0.55 7.16
CA ARG A 89 18.74 -0.92 7.00
C ARG A 89 19.90 -1.40 6.13
N LYS A 90 20.26 -0.66 5.07
CA LYS A 90 21.42 -0.95 4.23
C LYS A 90 22.72 -0.87 5.04
N GLN A 91 22.85 0.13 5.91
CA GLN A 91 24.01 0.27 6.79
C GLN A 91 24.17 -0.91 7.77
N TYR A 92 23.08 -1.60 8.11
CA TYR A 92 23.07 -2.79 8.98
C TYR A 92 23.19 -4.13 8.23
N GLY A 93 23.61 -4.12 6.96
CA GLY A 93 24.08 -5.33 6.28
C GLY A 93 22.99 -6.18 5.64
N ASN A 94 21.86 -5.60 5.23
CA ASN A 94 20.98 -6.24 4.27
C ASN A 94 21.37 -5.81 2.83
N PRO A 95 22.18 -6.61 2.09
CA PRO A 95 22.61 -6.29 0.74
C PRO A 95 21.50 -6.38 -0.31
N TYR A 96 20.32 -6.92 0.05
CA TYR A 96 19.19 -7.12 -0.85
C TYR A 96 18.04 -6.12 -0.64
N ALA A 97 18.10 -5.27 0.38
CA ALA A 97 17.15 -4.18 0.51
C ALA A 97 17.51 -3.12 -0.54
N TYR A 98 16.66 -2.91 -1.55
CA TYR A 98 16.90 -1.96 -2.63
C TYR A 98 16.04 -0.70 -2.49
N SER A 99 16.60 0.48 -2.75
CA SER A 99 15.86 1.75 -2.80
C SER A 99 15.47 2.02 -4.24
N GLY A 100 14.46 1.30 -4.73
CA GLY A 100 13.82 1.60 -6.01
C GLY A 100 12.99 2.87 -5.88
N ILE A 101 13.65 4.02 -5.66
CA ILE A 101 12.97 5.31 -5.56
C ILE A 101 12.40 5.60 -6.95
N ASP A 102 11.07 5.48 -7.07
CA ASP A 102 10.39 5.91 -8.28
C ASP A 102 10.19 7.43 -8.23
N TYR A 103 11.03 8.17 -8.95
CA TYR A 103 10.93 9.64 -9.01
C TYR A 103 9.59 10.13 -9.57
N TYR A 104 8.88 9.32 -10.38
CA TYR A 104 7.52 9.66 -10.79
C TYR A 104 6.54 9.61 -9.62
N SER A 105 6.69 8.61 -8.74
CA SER A 105 5.88 8.49 -7.52
C SER A 105 6.18 9.63 -6.55
N VAL A 106 7.45 10.01 -6.38
CA VAL A 106 7.87 11.17 -5.55
C VAL A 106 7.25 12.48 -6.05
N LEU A 107 7.13 12.66 -7.36
CA LEU A 107 6.56 13.89 -7.95
C LEU A 107 5.04 13.83 -8.15
N HIS A 108 4.41 12.67 -7.93
CA HIS A 108 3.01 12.41 -8.29
C HIS A 108 2.75 12.65 -9.78
N LEU A 109 3.60 12.10 -10.64
CA LEU A 109 3.50 12.21 -12.09
C LEU A 109 3.36 10.84 -12.73
N ASN A 110 2.76 10.80 -13.91
CA ASN A 110 2.80 9.62 -14.77
C ASN A 110 4.18 9.49 -15.43
N SER A 111 4.58 8.27 -15.77
CA SER A 111 5.85 8.05 -16.47
C SER A 111 5.91 8.61 -17.89
N THR A 112 4.78 9.03 -18.43
CA THR A 112 4.66 9.74 -19.70
C THR A 112 4.81 11.27 -19.56
N ALA A 113 5.04 11.77 -18.35
CA ALA A 113 5.15 13.22 -18.10
C ALA A 113 6.31 13.83 -18.89
N THR A 114 6.03 15.00 -19.47
CA THR A 114 6.99 15.83 -20.20
C THR A 114 7.96 16.53 -19.24
N ILE A 115 9.11 16.96 -19.76
CA ILE A 115 10.12 17.70 -18.98
C ILE A 115 9.53 19.00 -18.39
N SER A 116 8.64 19.68 -19.11
CA SER A 116 7.95 20.88 -18.61
C SER A 116 7.03 20.58 -17.42
N GLU A 117 6.30 19.47 -17.46
CA GLU A 117 5.44 19.04 -16.36
C GLU A 117 6.28 18.67 -15.13
N VAL A 118 7.39 17.96 -15.34
CA VAL A 118 8.34 17.61 -14.27
C VAL A 118 8.87 18.87 -13.57
N LYS A 119 9.36 19.86 -14.32
CA LYS A 119 9.88 21.12 -13.75
C LYS A 119 8.82 21.88 -12.96
N THR A 120 7.66 22.08 -13.59
CA THR A 120 6.52 22.77 -12.97
C THR A 120 6.11 22.08 -11.67
N ARG A 121 6.09 20.75 -11.68
CA ARG A 121 5.74 19.96 -10.49
C ARG A 121 6.78 20.08 -9.39
N CYS A 122 8.07 20.00 -9.70
CA CYS A 122 9.15 20.20 -8.74
C CYS A 122 9.09 21.58 -8.06
N GLU A 123 8.80 22.64 -8.83
CA GLU A 123 8.64 24.00 -8.33
C GLU A 123 7.41 24.13 -7.41
N ASN A 124 6.29 23.55 -7.83
CA ASN A 124 5.05 23.50 -7.03
C ASN A 124 5.25 22.76 -5.71
N LEU A 125 5.88 21.58 -5.74
CA LEU A 125 6.16 20.78 -4.54
C LEU A 125 7.12 21.49 -3.59
N SER A 126 8.16 22.12 -4.13
CA SER A 126 9.10 22.92 -3.34
C SER A 126 8.36 24.09 -2.65
N SER A 127 7.44 24.73 -3.34
CA SER A 127 6.60 25.80 -2.80
C SER A 127 5.64 25.27 -1.72
N CYS A 128 5.02 24.11 -1.93
CA CYS A 128 4.14 23.46 -0.96
C CYS A 128 4.90 23.08 0.32
N LEU A 129 6.09 22.49 0.21
CA LEU A 129 6.91 22.15 1.39
C LEU A 129 7.33 23.41 2.17
N ASN A 130 7.65 24.50 1.47
CA ASN A 130 7.93 25.78 2.10
C ASN A 130 6.70 26.37 2.80
N TRP A 131 5.52 26.24 2.18
CA TRP A 131 4.24 26.62 2.79
C TRP A 131 3.95 25.80 4.04
N GLY A 132 4.12 24.47 3.99
CA GLY A 132 3.99 23.59 5.16
C GLY A 132 4.94 24.01 6.29
N LYS A 133 6.18 24.37 5.97
CA LYS A 133 7.10 24.89 6.99
C LYS A 133 6.59 26.15 7.70
N LYS A 134 5.88 27.03 6.99
CA LYS A 134 5.26 28.23 7.58
C LYS A 134 4.01 27.87 8.40
N ARG A 135 3.13 27.02 7.87
CA ARG A 135 1.87 26.64 8.52
C ARG A 135 2.06 25.90 9.85
N PHE A 136 3.10 25.10 9.96
CA PHE A 136 3.35 24.29 11.16
C PHE A 136 4.24 25.00 12.19
N ASP A 137 4.21 26.35 12.23
CA ASP A 137 4.83 27.22 13.25
C ASP A 137 6.24 26.81 13.70
N GLY A 138 7.17 26.72 12.74
CA GLY A 138 8.58 26.46 13.04
C GLY A 138 8.90 25.03 13.46
N PHE A 139 7.93 24.10 13.38
CA PHE A 139 8.21 22.70 13.56
C PHE A 139 9.06 22.19 12.40
N SER A 140 10.31 21.82 12.70
CA SER A 140 11.18 21.16 11.75
C SER A 140 10.66 19.74 11.52
N PHE A 141 10.00 19.48 10.39
CA PHE A 141 9.69 18.10 10.02
C PHE A 141 11.01 17.32 9.90
N PRO A 142 11.18 16.21 10.62
CA PRO A 142 12.41 15.42 10.57
C PRO A 142 12.80 14.99 9.15
N CYS A 143 11.81 14.87 8.25
CA CYS A 143 11.99 14.42 6.88
C CYS A 143 11.86 15.52 5.81
N ALA A 144 11.58 16.79 6.17
CA ALA A 144 11.37 17.83 5.15
C ALA A 144 12.63 18.12 4.34
N SER A 145 13.81 18.12 4.98
CA SER A 145 15.07 18.30 4.24
C SER A 145 15.32 17.15 3.26
N VAL A 146 14.93 15.93 3.62
CA VAL A 146 15.02 14.74 2.77
C VAL A 146 14.03 14.81 1.62
N ALA A 147 12.79 15.24 1.88
CA ALA A 147 11.80 15.47 0.83
C ALA A 147 12.29 16.50 -0.20
N VAL A 148 12.89 17.61 0.26
CA VAL A 148 13.47 18.63 -0.63
C VAL A 148 14.65 18.09 -1.43
N SER A 149 15.53 17.25 -0.84
CA SER A 149 16.59 16.62 -1.62
C SER A 149 16.05 15.65 -2.67
N LEU A 150 15.03 14.86 -2.33
CA LEU A 150 14.41 13.92 -3.27
C LEU A 150 13.75 14.63 -4.45
N ILE A 151 13.06 15.75 -4.22
CA ILE A 151 12.49 16.55 -5.31
C ILE A 151 13.59 17.11 -6.21
N LYS A 152 14.72 17.56 -5.64
CA LYS A 152 15.87 18.03 -6.41
C LYS A 152 16.50 16.91 -7.23
N ASP A 153 16.66 15.74 -6.64
CA ASP A 153 17.21 14.57 -7.33
C ASP A 153 16.28 14.10 -8.45
N ALA A 154 14.97 14.07 -8.21
CA ALA A 154 13.95 13.79 -9.22
C ALA A 154 14.06 14.78 -10.39
N ASN A 155 14.19 16.08 -10.11
CA ASN A 155 14.37 17.11 -11.14
C ASN A 155 15.67 16.89 -11.94
N LEU A 156 16.79 16.58 -11.26
CA LEU A 156 18.08 16.34 -11.90
C LEU A 156 18.10 15.08 -12.78
N VAL A 157 17.35 14.05 -12.40
CA VAL A 157 17.27 12.77 -13.14
C VAL A 157 16.28 12.88 -14.30
N LEU A 158 15.07 13.36 -14.04
CA LEU A 158 13.98 13.36 -15.02
C LEU A 158 14.04 14.50 -16.04
N CYS A 159 14.74 15.62 -15.75
CA CYS A 159 14.91 16.69 -16.73
C CYS A 159 16.14 16.53 -17.65
N ASP A 160 17.04 15.60 -17.33
CA ASP A 160 18.19 15.27 -18.17
C ASP A 160 17.82 14.10 -19.07
N GLN A 161 17.78 14.32 -20.39
CA GLN A 161 17.31 13.32 -21.36
C GLN A 161 18.04 11.97 -21.25
N GLN A 162 19.35 11.98 -20.98
CA GLN A 162 20.13 10.74 -20.90
C GLN A 162 19.86 10.02 -19.58
N LYS A 163 19.86 10.73 -18.45
CA LYS A 163 19.58 10.15 -17.13
C LYS A 163 18.15 9.65 -17.03
N HIS A 164 17.21 10.39 -17.61
CA HIS A 164 15.80 10.00 -17.68
C HIS A 164 15.63 8.67 -18.43
N LEU A 165 16.22 8.53 -19.62
CA LEU A 165 16.19 7.26 -20.36
C LEU A 165 16.84 6.09 -19.60
N GLN A 166 17.94 6.35 -18.88
CA GLN A 166 18.58 5.33 -18.04
C GLN A 166 17.69 4.91 -16.87
N PHE A 167 17.05 5.89 -16.22
CA PHE A 167 16.12 5.67 -15.13
C PHE A 167 14.90 4.86 -15.58
N ASP A 168 14.30 5.19 -16.72
CA ASP A 168 13.15 4.46 -17.27
C ASP A 168 13.50 3.00 -17.59
N ARG A 169 14.69 2.75 -18.15
CA ARG A 169 15.18 1.38 -18.39
C ARG A 169 15.34 0.62 -17.08
N ALA A 170 15.93 1.24 -16.05
CA ALA A 170 16.07 0.60 -14.74
C ALA A 170 14.71 0.29 -14.14
N ARG A 171 13.76 1.23 -14.20
CA ARG A 171 12.38 1.06 -13.73
C ARG A 171 11.63 -0.07 -14.44
N GLN A 172 11.81 -0.21 -15.76
CA GLN A 172 11.25 -1.33 -16.52
C GLN A 172 11.83 -2.68 -16.05
N ILE A 173 13.14 -2.74 -15.80
CA ILE A 173 13.78 -3.94 -15.26
C ILE A 173 13.22 -4.25 -13.86
N TRP A 174 13.02 -3.24 -13.01
CA TRP A 174 12.42 -3.41 -11.68
C TRP A 174 11.01 -4.00 -11.75
N ALA A 175 10.16 -3.48 -12.65
CA ALA A 175 8.81 -3.99 -12.84
C ALA A 175 8.78 -5.46 -13.28
N ILE A 176 9.80 -5.93 -14.00
CA ILE A 176 9.94 -7.34 -14.37
C ILE A 176 10.36 -8.20 -13.17
N VAL A 177 11.31 -7.70 -12.35
CA VAL A 177 11.85 -8.43 -11.19
C VAL A 177 10.81 -8.55 -10.06
N ASP A 178 10.02 -7.51 -9.83
CA ASP A 178 8.97 -7.51 -8.78
C ASP A 178 7.69 -8.25 -9.20
N SER A 179 7.61 -8.72 -10.45
CA SER A 179 6.46 -9.48 -10.93
C SER A 179 6.42 -10.87 -10.24
N PRO A 180 5.32 -11.24 -9.55
CA PRO A 180 5.22 -12.51 -8.84
C PRO A 180 5.31 -13.75 -9.75
N ASN A 181 5.21 -13.57 -11.07
CA ASN A 181 5.34 -14.62 -12.08
C ASN A 181 6.74 -14.71 -12.71
N CYS A 182 7.70 -13.89 -12.28
CA CYS A 182 9.09 -14.01 -12.72
C CYS A 182 9.74 -15.20 -11.99
N GLY A 183 9.53 -16.43 -12.49
CA GLY A 183 10.36 -17.58 -12.13
C GLY A 183 11.85 -17.26 -12.29
N ASP A 184 12.75 -18.04 -11.66
CA ASP A 184 14.20 -17.81 -11.50
C ASP A 184 15.03 -17.62 -12.79
N ASN A 185 14.69 -16.64 -13.61
CA ASN A 185 15.43 -16.24 -14.80
C ASN A 185 16.66 -15.45 -14.35
N LEU A 186 17.78 -16.16 -14.17
CA LEU A 186 19.10 -15.61 -13.83
C LEU A 186 19.53 -14.46 -14.76
N SER A 187 19.08 -14.45 -16.02
CA SER A 187 19.45 -13.44 -17.02
C SER A 187 18.99 -12.02 -16.64
N SER A 188 17.74 -11.87 -16.19
CA SER A 188 17.19 -10.57 -15.76
C SER A 188 17.84 -10.09 -14.45
N LYS A 189 18.15 -11.02 -13.54
CA LYS A 189 18.90 -10.72 -12.30
C LYS A 189 20.35 -10.28 -12.60
N GLN A 190 21.01 -10.88 -13.59
CA GLN A 190 22.38 -10.53 -13.97
C GLN A 190 22.48 -9.17 -14.67
N ALA A 191 21.60 -8.90 -15.65
CA ALA A 191 21.52 -7.59 -16.31
C ALA A 191 21.27 -6.44 -15.31
N TYR A 192 20.55 -6.74 -14.23
CA TYR A 192 20.33 -5.84 -13.11
C TYR A 192 21.58 -5.65 -12.21
N LEU A 193 22.30 -6.73 -11.87
CA LEU A 193 23.54 -6.65 -11.09
C LEU A 193 24.65 -5.88 -11.82
N ASP A 194 24.66 -5.94 -13.16
CA ASP A 194 25.62 -5.23 -14.00
C ASP A 194 25.27 -3.74 -14.18
N TRP A 195 24.06 -3.31 -13.81
CA TRP A 195 23.66 -1.91 -13.83
C TRP A 195 24.27 -1.14 -12.65
N LYS A 196 25.09 -0.13 -12.97
CA LYS A 196 25.57 0.85 -12.00
C LYS A 196 24.80 2.16 -12.19
N PRO A 197 23.96 2.58 -11.24
CA PRO A 197 23.32 3.89 -11.34
C PRO A 197 24.38 4.99 -11.43
N PRO A 198 24.07 6.13 -12.10
CA PRO A 198 24.90 7.32 -11.99
C PRO A 198 25.03 7.65 -10.50
N THR A 199 26.26 7.71 -9.99
CA THR A 199 26.49 7.98 -8.57
C THR A 199 25.84 9.31 -8.21
N PRO A 200 24.89 9.34 -7.27
CA PRO A 200 24.35 10.59 -6.78
C PRO A 200 25.51 11.43 -6.26
N THR A 201 25.41 12.74 -6.48
CA THR A 201 26.37 13.67 -5.87
C THR A 201 26.29 13.44 -4.37
N PRO A 202 27.42 13.11 -3.68
CA PRO A 202 27.36 12.79 -2.27
C PRO A 202 26.69 13.96 -1.54
N PRO A 203 25.67 13.71 -0.69
CA PRO A 203 25.03 14.78 0.04
C PRO A 203 26.10 15.52 0.83
N THR A 204 26.11 16.85 0.74
CA THR A 204 26.91 17.70 1.63
C THR A 204 26.72 17.17 3.05
N PRO A 205 27.79 16.81 3.78
CA PRO A 205 27.67 16.13 5.06
C PRO A 205 26.81 16.98 5.99
N ILE A 206 25.59 16.50 6.25
CA ILE A 206 24.72 17.10 7.24
C ILE A 206 25.39 16.82 8.58
N VAL A 207 25.93 17.87 9.21
CA VAL A 207 26.42 17.80 10.58
C VAL A 207 25.20 17.60 11.48
N VAL A 208 24.72 16.37 11.60
CA VAL A 208 23.75 15.99 12.61
C VAL A 208 24.49 16.09 13.94
N LYS A 209 24.23 17.16 14.70
CA LYS A 209 24.65 17.25 16.10
C LYS A 209 24.09 16.00 16.81
N LYS A 210 24.98 15.08 17.20
CA LYS A 210 24.65 13.85 17.93
C LYS A 210 23.73 14.18 19.10
N ALA A 211 22.44 13.84 18.99
CA ALA A 211 21.60 13.66 20.16
C ALA A 211 22.15 12.43 20.93
N ARG A 212 22.61 12.66 22.17
CA ARG A 212 23.08 11.58 23.04
C ARG A 212 21.91 10.67 23.40
N TYR A 213 21.85 9.50 22.79
CA TYR A 213 21.04 8.40 23.29
C TYR A 213 21.89 7.58 24.28
N ILE A 214 21.48 7.56 25.54
CA ILE A 214 22.11 6.75 26.59
C ILE A 214 21.60 5.32 26.41
N SER A 215 22.40 4.44 25.81
CA SER A 215 22.16 2.99 25.82
C SER A 215 22.97 2.34 26.93
N GLN A 216 22.28 1.77 27.92
CA GLN A 216 22.86 0.89 28.92
C GLN A 216 23.34 -0.40 28.23
N ARG A 217 24.61 -0.74 28.42
CA ARG A 217 25.25 -1.96 27.94
C ARG A 217 24.87 -3.14 28.84
N VAL A 218 24.19 -4.14 28.29
CA VAL A 218 24.21 -5.51 28.83
C VAL A 218 25.05 -6.36 27.89
N LYS A 219 26.19 -6.85 28.39
CA LYS A 219 27.06 -7.80 27.69
C LYS A 219 26.42 -9.19 27.74
N LYS A 220 26.30 -9.87 26.59
CA LYS A 220 26.14 -11.34 26.53
C LYS A 220 27.31 -11.95 25.74
N PRO A 221 27.76 -13.16 26.11
CA PRO A 221 28.95 -13.78 25.53
C PRO A 221 28.65 -14.52 24.23
N ARG A 222 29.68 -14.60 23.38
CA ARG A 222 29.74 -15.43 22.17
C ARG A 222 29.86 -16.91 22.53
N THR A 223 29.13 -17.75 21.81
CA THR A 223 29.44 -19.17 21.67
C THR A 223 29.45 -19.50 20.18
N ASP A 224 30.62 -19.87 19.69
CA ASP A 224 30.84 -20.46 18.37
C ASP A 224 30.28 -21.90 18.36
N SER A 225 29.55 -22.27 17.32
CA SER A 225 29.35 -23.68 16.97
C SER A 225 29.03 -23.79 15.49
N SER A 226 30.04 -24.20 14.74
CA SER A 226 29.94 -24.73 13.38
C SER A 226 29.52 -26.18 13.45
N HIS A 227 28.38 -26.57 12.86
CA HIS A 227 28.18 -27.94 12.38
C HIS A 227 27.29 -27.96 11.13
N VAL A 228 27.87 -28.49 10.07
CA VAL A 228 27.27 -28.86 8.79
C VAL A 228 26.51 -30.17 9.00
N SER A 229 25.27 -30.28 8.55
CA SER A 229 24.63 -31.58 8.34
C SER A 229 23.66 -31.53 7.16
N ASN A 230 23.96 -32.39 6.19
CA ASN A 230 23.16 -32.68 5.01
C ASN A 230 21.99 -33.61 5.40
N CYS A 231 20.76 -33.26 5.01
CA CYS A 231 19.63 -34.18 5.08
C CYS A 231 19.22 -34.61 3.67
N VAL A 232 19.43 -35.90 3.40
CA VAL A 232 18.87 -36.64 2.27
C VAL A 232 17.45 -37.07 2.64
N ASN A 233 16.49 -36.76 1.77
CA ASN A 233 15.10 -37.19 1.88
C ASN A 233 14.96 -38.68 1.57
N GLY A 234 14.35 -39.43 2.48
CA GLY A 234 13.89 -40.80 2.27
C GLY A 234 12.57 -41.00 2.99
N GLY A 235 11.46 -40.95 2.23
CA GLY A 235 10.12 -41.21 2.75
C GLY A 235 9.91 -42.69 3.02
N SER A 236 9.35 -43.00 4.19
CA SER A 236 8.65 -44.25 4.44
C SER A 236 7.56 -44.00 5.48
N GLY A 237 6.33 -44.33 5.10
CA GLY A 237 5.16 -44.28 5.97
C GLY A 237 5.28 -45.34 7.06
N GLY A 238 5.62 -44.90 8.26
CA GLY A 238 5.51 -45.69 9.49
C GLY A 238 4.42 -45.11 10.37
N GLU A 239 3.53 -45.98 10.85
CA GLU A 239 2.55 -45.69 11.89
C GLU A 239 3.24 -44.93 13.04
N ARG A 240 2.81 -43.68 13.26
CA ARG A 240 3.37 -42.82 14.30
C ARG A 240 2.99 -43.40 15.66
N SER A 241 3.95 -44.10 16.27
CA SER A 241 4.01 -44.27 17.72
C SER A 241 3.72 -42.91 18.38
N MET A 242 2.67 -42.87 19.20
CA MET A 242 2.20 -41.69 19.93
C MET A 242 3.09 -41.34 21.13
N GLU A 243 4.29 -41.90 21.25
CA GLU A 243 5.26 -41.39 22.22
C GLU A 243 5.89 -40.10 21.68
N PRO A 244 5.66 -38.95 22.32
CA PRO A 244 6.33 -37.74 21.95
C PRO A 244 7.81 -37.93 22.21
N ARG A 245 8.54 -38.01 21.10
CA ARG A 245 9.99 -37.82 20.95
C ARG A 245 10.60 -37.16 22.19
N GLU A 246 11.35 -37.94 22.99
CA GLU A 246 11.95 -37.46 24.24
C GLU A 246 12.81 -36.19 24.03
N ASP A 247 13.35 -36.03 22.82
CA ASP A 247 14.04 -34.83 22.35
C ASP A 247 13.19 -33.56 22.42
N ILE A 248 11.91 -33.62 22.05
CA ILE A 248 10.99 -32.47 22.11
C ILE A 248 10.70 -32.12 23.56
N LYS A 249 10.41 -33.13 24.39
CA LYS A 249 10.17 -32.95 25.83
C LYS A 249 11.36 -32.24 26.47
N LYS A 250 12.57 -32.75 26.21
CA LYS A 250 13.80 -32.15 26.74
C LYS A 250 13.98 -30.71 26.27
N HIS A 251 13.80 -30.44 24.97
CA HIS A 251 13.97 -29.09 24.42
C HIS A 251 13.02 -28.06 25.06
N VAL A 252 11.75 -28.41 25.27
CA VAL A 252 10.77 -27.52 25.89
C VAL A 252 11.11 -27.21 27.35
N PHE A 253 11.49 -28.22 28.14
CA PHE A 253 11.85 -28.01 29.55
C PHE A 253 13.22 -27.34 29.73
N ASP A 254 14.15 -27.51 28.78
CA ASP A 254 15.42 -26.77 28.75
C ASP A 254 15.17 -25.27 28.46
N ALA A 255 14.24 -24.97 27.55
CA ALA A 255 13.89 -23.60 27.20
C ALA A 255 13.00 -22.91 28.26
N MET A 256 12.10 -23.66 28.90
CA MET A 256 11.17 -23.18 29.92
C MET A 256 11.18 -24.12 31.13
N PRO A 257 12.18 -24.03 32.02
CA PRO A 257 12.26 -24.87 33.21
C PRO A 257 11.00 -24.75 34.08
N GLN A 258 10.45 -25.89 34.50
CA GLN A 258 9.21 -25.97 35.28
C GLN A 258 9.47 -26.67 36.62
N THR A 259 8.79 -26.20 37.67
CA THR A 259 8.75 -26.85 39.00
C THR A 259 7.31 -26.89 39.55
N PRO A 260 6.40 -27.68 38.94
CA PRO A 260 5.00 -27.66 39.34
C PRO A 260 4.79 -28.30 40.72
N HIS A 261 3.85 -27.77 41.50
CA HIS A 261 3.60 -28.22 42.87
C HIS A 261 2.74 -29.48 42.97
N TYR A 262 1.88 -29.75 41.98
CA TYR A 262 0.99 -30.93 41.91
C TYR A 262 0.07 -31.19 43.13
N HIS A 263 -0.08 -30.26 44.07
CA HIS A 263 -0.99 -30.37 45.23
C HIS A 263 -2.37 -31.01 44.97
N PRO A 264 -3.09 -30.73 43.86
CA PRO A 264 -4.37 -31.39 43.59
C PRO A 264 -4.30 -32.93 43.49
N LEU A 265 -3.11 -33.49 43.29
CA LEU A 265 -2.86 -34.93 43.14
C LEU A 265 -2.51 -35.63 44.46
N ASP A 266 -2.38 -34.93 45.59
CA ASP A 266 -1.97 -35.52 46.88
C ASP A 266 -2.97 -36.54 47.44
N LYS A 267 -4.20 -36.54 46.93
CA LYS A 267 -5.25 -37.52 47.26
C LYS A 267 -5.07 -38.89 46.62
N TYR A 268 -4.16 -39.03 45.65
CA TYR A 268 -3.90 -40.29 44.95
C TYR A 268 -2.67 -41.00 45.55
N ASN A 269 -2.61 -42.33 45.41
CA ASN A 269 -1.40 -43.07 45.77
C ASN A 269 -0.24 -42.73 44.82
N GLU A 270 0.99 -43.01 45.27
CA GLU A 270 2.23 -42.66 44.56
C GLU A 270 2.24 -43.09 43.09
N LYS A 271 1.89 -44.35 42.83
CA LYS A 271 1.95 -44.92 41.48
C LYS A 271 0.99 -44.23 40.51
N ILE A 272 -0.22 -43.94 40.97
CA ILE A 272 -1.22 -43.20 40.16
C ILE A 272 -0.75 -41.75 39.97
N ARG A 273 -0.28 -41.12 41.04
CA ARG A 273 0.21 -39.74 41.02
C ARG A 273 1.36 -39.56 40.04
N GLU A 274 2.34 -40.45 40.05
CA GLU A 274 3.48 -40.42 39.13
C GLU A 274 3.02 -40.52 37.66
N GLY A 275 2.08 -41.43 37.37
CA GLY A 275 1.48 -41.55 36.03
C GLY A 275 0.78 -40.26 35.59
N MET A 276 -0.01 -39.64 36.47
CA MET A 276 -0.70 -38.37 36.16
C MET A 276 0.28 -37.22 35.95
N ILE A 277 1.37 -37.15 36.74
CA ILE A 277 2.43 -36.15 36.56
C ILE A 277 3.07 -36.29 35.17
N GLN A 278 3.35 -37.51 34.71
CA GLN A 278 3.91 -37.71 33.38
C GLN A 278 2.94 -37.23 32.29
N VAL A 279 1.65 -37.58 32.39
CA VAL A 279 0.63 -37.12 31.42
C VAL A 279 0.57 -35.59 31.38
N LEU A 280 0.50 -34.92 32.54
CA LEU A 280 0.48 -33.46 32.61
C LEU A 280 1.72 -32.81 31.97
N LYS A 281 2.91 -33.40 32.17
CA LYS A 281 4.14 -32.93 31.50
C LYS A 281 4.04 -33.06 29.98
N MET A 282 3.48 -34.16 29.47
CA MET A 282 3.28 -34.34 28.03
C MET A 282 2.23 -33.38 27.48
N THR A 283 1.14 -33.13 28.22
CA THR A 283 0.14 -32.13 27.86
C THR A 283 0.75 -30.73 27.76
N TYR A 284 1.59 -30.32 28.72
CA TYR A 284 2.30 -29.05 28.67
C TYR A 284 3.19 -28.94 27.42
N VAL A 285 3.95 -30.00 27.10
CA VAL A 285 4.81 -30.05 25.90
C VAL A 285 3.98 -29.95 24.62
N SER A 286 2.91 -30.75 24.49
CA SER A 286 2.03 -30.72 23.32
C SER A 286 1.44 -29.33 23.10
N LEU A 287 0.86 -28.74 24.16
CA LEU A 287 0.27 -27.42 24.11
C LEU A 287 1.29 -26.34 23.75
N SER A 288 2.51 -26.43 24.29
CA SER A 288 3.57 -25.49 23.96
C SER A 288 3.97 -25.55 22.48
N GLU A 289 4.02 -26.75 21.91
CA GLU A 289 4.33 -26.96 20.50
C GLU A 289 3.15 -26.55 19.60
N GLU A 290 1.91 -26.83 19.99
CA GLU A 290 0.70 -26.36 19.28
C GLU A 290 0.70 -24.83 19.19
N ILE A 291 0.88 -24.13 20.32
CA ILE A 291 0.99 -22.66 20.35
C ILE A 291 2.20 -22.17 19.56
N ARG A 292 3.30 -22.92 19.53
CA ARG A 292 4.50 -22.56 18.76
C ARG A 292 4.24 -22.58 17.26
N HIS A 293 3.46 -23.55 16.78
CA HIS A 293 3.18 -23.79 15.37
C HIS A 293 1.91 -23.09 14.85
N LEU A 294 1.25 -22.26 15.65
CA LEU A 294 0.20 -21.38 15.17
C LEU A 294 0.80 -20.33 14.22
N VAL A 295 0.64 -20.58 12.92
CA VAL A 295 1.04 -19.66 11.84
C VAL A 295 -0.15 -18.89 11.30
N ASP A 296 -1.34 -19.51 11.29
CA ASP A 296 -2.54 -18.96 10.65
C ASP A 296 -3.46 -18.25 11.68
N PRO A 297 -3.80 -16.95 11.46
CA PRO A 297 -4.72 -16.20 12.30
C PRO A 297 -6.10 -16.87 12.44
N HIS A 298 -6.61 -17.56 11.42
CA HIS A 298 -7.94 -18.17 11.49
C HIS A 298 -7.96 -19.40 12.41
N SER A 299 -6.95 -20.27 12.31
CA SER A 299 -6.73 -21.40 13.21
C SER A 299 -6.58 -20.99 14.68
N LEU A 300 -5.99 -19.82 14.94
CA LEU A 300 -5.88 -19.27 16.28
C LEU A 300 -7.25 -18.97 16.88
N TRP A 301 -8.16 -18.33 16.12
CA TRP A 301 -9.47 -17.92 16.64
C TRP A 301 -10.34 -19.09 17.06
N SER A 302 -10.33 -20.17 16.29
CA SER A 302 -11.10 -21.38 16.61
C SER A 302 -10.55 -22.12 17.83
N ALA A 303 -9.22 -22.15 18.00
CA ALA A 303 -8.56 -22.86 19.10
C ALA A 303 -8.36 -22.03 20.39
N LEU A 304 -8.50 -20.69 20.32
CA LEU A 304 -8.13 -19.76 21.40
C LEU A 304 -8.80 -20.09 22.74
N LYS A 305 -10.08 -20.43 22.72
CA LYS A 305 -10.83 -20.76 23.94
C LYS A 305 -10.27 -22.02 24.60
N GLY A 306 -10.03 -23.07 23.80
CA GLY A 306 -9.46 -24.33 24.27
C GLY A 306 -8.06 -24.14 24.88
N PHE A 307 -7.20 -23.35 24.25
CA PHE A 307 -5.88 -23.04 24.81
C PHE A 307 -5.96 -22.31 26.16
N LYS A 308 -6.86 -21.33 26.31
CA LYS A 308 -7.03 -20.61 27.58
C LYS A 308 -7.51 -21.54 28.70
N GLU A 309 -8.42 -22.45 28.40
CA GLU A 309 -8.91 -23.45 29.35
C GLU A 309 -7.79 -24.42 29.76
N GLN A 310 -7.05 -24.97 28.80
CA GLN A 310 -5.93 -25.89 29.06
C GLN A 310 -4.79 -25.22 29.85
N LEU A 311 -4.44 -23.98 29.52
CA LEU A 311 -3.44 -23.22 30.28
C LEU A 311 -3.88 -22.97 31.73
N SER A 312 -5.17 -22.74 31.95
CA SER A 312 -5.71 -22.56 33.31
C SER A 312 -5.67 -23.86 34.11
N GLN A 313 -6.03 -24.99 33.49
CA GLN A 313 -5.92 -26.31 34.13
C GLN A 313 -4.46 -26.67 34.48
N LEU A 314 -3.51 -26.35 33.60
CA LEU A 314 -2.08 -26.56 33.87
C LEU A 314 -1.57 -25.66 35.01
N GLU A 315 -2.03 -24.40 35.06
CA GLU A 315 -1.70 -23.49 36.15
C GLU A 315 -2.22 -23.98 37.51
N GLU A 316 -3.44 -24.53 37.56
CA GLU A 316 -3.99 -25.16 38.77
C GLU A 316 -3.15 -26.35 39.27
N MET A 317 -2.45 -27.04 38.35
CA MET A 317 -1.50 -28.11 38.68
C MET A 317 -0.09 -27.60 39.05
N GLY A 318 0.11 -26.28 39.02
CA GLY A 318 1.33 -25.59 39.41
C GLY A 318 2.30 -25.28 38.27
N PHE A 319 1.92 -25.48 37.01
CA PHE A 319 2.78 -25.12 35.89
C PHE A 319 2.86 -23.60 35.71
N ASN A 320 4.05 -23.07 35.42
CA ASN A 320 4.21 -21.67 35.05
C ASN A 320 3.86 -21.48 33.57
N VAL A 321 2.63 -21.04 33.31
CA VAL A 321 2.08 -20.81 31.97
C VAL A 321 2.25 -19.38 31.45
N THR A 322 2.95 -18.51 32.19
CA THR A 322 3.07 -17.07 31.87
C THR A 322 3.62 -16.84 30.47
N VAL A 323 4.70 -17.55 30.10
CA VAL A 323 5.34 -17.41 28.78
C VAL A 323 4.39 -17.83 27.64
N LEU A 324 3.62 -18.90 27.85
CA LEU A 324 2.65 -19.37 26.86
C LEU A 324 1.48 -18.41 26.72
N ARG A 325 0.97 -17.85 27.83
CA ARG A 325 -0.08 -16.81 27.82
C ARG A 325 0.39 -15.55 27.09
N GLU A 326 1.56 -15.03 27.43
CA GLU A 326 2.12 -13.85 26.76
C GLU A 326 2.29 -14.06 25.26
N ARG A 327 2.74 -15.26 24.85
CA ARG A 327 2.85 -15.61 23.43
C ARG A 327 1.47 -15.66 22.77
N LEU A 328 0.50 -16.32 23.40
CA LEU A 328 -0.87 -16.43 22.90
C LEU A 328 -1.53 -15.06 22.77
N ASP A 329 -1.34 -14.16 23.74
CA ASP A 329 -1.85 -12.79 23.72
C ASP A 329 -1.19 -11.95 22.62
N LYS A 330 0.12 -12.12 22.39
CA LYS A 330 0.83 -11.49 21.26
C LYS A 330 0.27 -11.96 19.92
N LEU A 331 0.08 -13.27 19.74
CA LEU A 331 -0.52 -13.85 18.53
C LEU A 331 -1.95 -13.32 18.32
N GLN A 332 -2.74 -13.25 19.40
CA GLN A 332 -4.08 -12.66 19.35
C GLN A 332 -4.04 -11.18 18.95
N GLY A 333 -3.09 -10.41 19.45
CA GLY A 333 -2.91 -9.00 19.08
C GLY A 333 -2.59 -8.83 17.60
N ILE A 334 -1.69 -9.67 17.05
CA ILE A 334 -1.34 -9.66 15.62
C ILE A 334 -2.58 -10.02 14.77
N ALA A 335 -3.27 -11.11 15.11
CA ALA A 335 -4.47 -11.56 14.39
C ALA A 335 -5.60 -10.53 14.40
N LYS A 336 -5.79 -9.78 15.51
CA LYS A 336 -6.76 -8.68 15.59
C LYS A 336 -6.43 -7.51 14.66
N CYS A 337 -5.15 -7.23 14.43
CA CYS A 337 -4.73 -6.17 13.50
C CYS A 337 -4.89 -6.60 12.04
N GLU A 338 -4.81 -7.89 11.75
CA GLU A 338 -4.87 -8.43 10.40
C GLU A 338 -6.31 -8.59 9.88
N HIS A 339 -7.26 -8.92 10.78
CA HIS A 339 -8.66 -9.15 10.39
C HIS A 339 -9.33 -7.92 9.72
N PRO A 340 -9.21 -6.68 10.22
CA PRO A 340 -9.75 -5.51 9.53
C PRO A 340 -9.09 -5.28 8.17
N SER A 341 -7.80 -5.62 8.05
CA SER A 341 -7.06 -5.49 6.80
C SER A 341 -7.52 -6.50 5.75
N GLN A 342 -7.91 -7.71 6.15
CA GLN A 342 -8.44 -8.72 5.24
C GLN A 342 -9.85 -8.37 4.75
N VAL A 343 -10.74 -7.93 5.66
CA VAL A 343 -12.09 -7.48 5.28
C VAL A 343 -12.02 -6.29 4.32
N ALA A 344 -11.20 -5.28 4.65
CA ALA A 344 -10.99 -4.14 3.75
C ALA A 344 -10.40 -4.59 2.40
N ALA A 345 -9.47 -5.55 2.38
CA ALA A 345 -8.91 -6.06 1.14
C ALA A 345 -9.94 -6.81 0.28
N GLU A 346 -10.90 -7.52 0.89
CA GLU A 346 -12.00 -8.17 0.17
C GLU A 346 -13.00 -7.15 -0.39
N GLU A 347 -13.35 -6.12 0.38
CA GLU A 347 -14.16 -4.99 -0.09
C GLU A 347 -13.49 -4.30 -1.29
N PHE A 348 -12.21 -3.96 -1.18
CA PHE A 348 -11.46 -3.38 -2.31
C PHE A 348 -11.40 -4.29 -3.53
N LYS A 349 -11.28 -5.61 -3.35
CA LYS A 349 -11.34 -6.56 -4.48
C LYS A 349 -12.70 -6.54 -5.16
N SER A 350 -13.78 -6.49 -4.38
CA SER A 350 -15.14 -6.38 -4.93
C SER A 350 -15.32 -5.08 -5.72
N ASP A 351 -14.82 -3.96 -5.19
CA ASP A 351 -14.86 -2.66 -5.86
C ASP A 351 -14.08 -2.67 -7.17
N ILE A 352 -12.88 -3.27 -7.20
CA ILE A 352 -12.08 -3.42 -8.42
C ILE A 352 -12.87 -4.19 -9.49
N VAL A 353 -13.50 -5.31 -9.13
CA VAL A 353 -14.30 -6.12 -10.08
C VAL A 353 -15.48 -5.31 -10.62
N ASN A 354 -16.15 -4.52 -9.77
CA ASN A 354 -17.25 -3.66 -10.18
C ASN A 354 -16.79 -2.55 -11.13
N GLU A 355 -15.68 -1.89 -10.83
CA GLU A 355 -15.10 -0.86 -11.70
C GLU A 355 -14.60 -1.44 -13.03
N GLU A 356 -14.01 -2.64 -13.04
CA GLU A 356 -13.65 -3.35 -14.26
C GLU A 356 -14.87 -3.65 -15.14
N ALA A 357 -16.01 -4.01 -14.54
CA ALA A 357 -17.27 -4.20 -15.26
C ALA A 357 -17.78 -2.88 -15.88
N LYS A 358 -17.71 -1.75 -15.15
CA LYS A 358 -18.04 -0.43 -15.67
C LYS A 358 -17.12 -0.01 -16.82
N ILE A 359 -15.81 -0.24 -16.69
CA ILE A 359 -14.82 0.02 -17.75
C ILE A 359 -15.15 -0.81 -18.99
N SER A 360 -15.51 -2.08 -18.82
CA SER A 360 -15.91 -2.96 -19.92
C SER A 360 -17.14 -2.42 -20.67
N LEU A 361 -18.15 -1.94 -19.95
CA LEU A 361 -19.35 -1.32 -20.53
C LEU A 361 -19.01 -0.05 -21.34
N VAL A 362 -18.18 0.83 -20.78
CA VAL A 362 -17.75 2.06 -21.47
C VAL A 362 -16.97 1.73 -22.74
N ARG A 363 -16.08 0.73 -22.70
CA ARG A 363 -15.36 0.26 -23.90
C ARG A 363 -16.30 -0.26 -24.98
N ALA A 364 -17.34 -1.00 -24.61
CA ALA A 364 -18.35 -1.46 -25.57
C ALA A 364 -19.07 -0.28 -26.25
N ARG A 365 -19.42 0.76 -25.49
CA ARG A 365 -20.07 1.95 -26.02
C ARG A 365 -19.15 2.77 -26.96
N ILE A 366 -17.86 2.84 -26.65
CA ILE A 366 -16.87 3.47 -27.53
C ILE A 366 -16.83 2.75 -28.89
N MET A 367 -16.76 1.42 -28.91
CA MET A 367 -16.76 0.64 -30.16
C MET A 367 -18.02 0.85 -31.01
N GLU A 368 -19.18 1.00 -30.37
CA GLU A 368 -20.44 1.33 -31.07
C GLU A 368 -20.36 2.70 -31.75
N PHE A 369 -19.90 3.72 -31.01
CA PHE A 369 -19.74 5.07 -31.56
C PHE A 369 -18.69 5.13 -32.68
N GLU A 370 -17.59 4.39 -32.56
CA GLU A 370 -16.60 4.27 -33.64
C GLU A 370 -17.22 3.66 -34.91
N GLY A 371 -18.09 2.67 -34.76
CA GLY A 371 -18.85 2.08 -35.88
C GLY A 371 -19.79 3.09 -36.55
N ASP A 372 -20.48 3.92 -35.78
CA ASP A 372 -21.38 4.94 -36.34
C ASP A 372 -20.65 6.12 -36.97
N ILE A 373 -19.48 6.49 -36.44
CA ILE A 373 -18.56 7.44 -37.06
C ILE A 373 -18.13 6.91 -38.44
N GLU A 374 -17.78 5.62 -38.55
CA GLU A 374 -17.34 5.04 -39.82
C GLU A 374 -18.48 5.01 -40.86
N LYS A 375 -19.70 4.61 -40.46
CA LYS A 375 -20.89 4.70 -41.33
C LYS A 375 -21.13 6.15 -41.81
N SER A 376 -21.00 7.12 -40.91
CA SER A 376 -21.19 8.54 -41.23
C SER A 376 -20.13 9.05 -42.22
N LYS A 377 -18.87 8.61 -42.10
CA LYS A 377 -17.81 8.95 -43.07
C LYS A 377 -18.15 8.45 -44.48
N VAL A 378 -18.66 7.22 -44.62
CA VAL A 378 -19.08 6.67 -45.92
C VAL A 378 -20.17 7.54 -46.55
N VAL A 379 -21.19 7.93 -45.78
CA VAL A 379 -22.26 8.82 -46.25
C VAL A 379 -21.72 10.18 -46.68
N ILE A 380 -20.81 10.78 -45.90
CA ILE A 380 -20.17 12.05 -46.24
C ILE A 380 -19.37 11.91 -47.54
N ASN A 381 -18.61 10.84 -47.71
CA ASN A 381 -17.81 10.60 -48.91
C ASN A 381 -18.69 10.47 -50.16
N ASN A 382 -19.80 9.71 -50.07
CA ASN A 382 -20.77 9.59 -51.17
C ASN A 382 -21.43 10.93 -51.54
N LYS A 383 -21.71 11.78 -50.54
CA LYS A 383 -22.23 13.14 -50.82
C LYS A 383 -21.17 14.03 -51.48
N ARG A 384 -19.89 13.90 -51.09
CA ARG A 384 -18.79 14.65 -51.71
C ARG A 384 -18.60 14.27 -53.17
N THR A 385 -18.60 12.97 -53.50
CA THR A 385 -18.49 12.52 -54.90
C THR A 385 -19.68 13.02 -55.73
N LYS A 386 -20.90 12.99 -55.21
CA LYS A 386 -22.08 13.55 -55.90
C LYS A 386 -21.97 15.05 -56.14
N ILE A 387 -21.43 15.80 -55.19
CA ILE A 387 -21.16 17.25 -55.37
C ILE A 387 -20.14 17.49 -56.48
N GLU A 388 -19.10 16.67 -56.57
CA GLU A 388 -18.08 16.78 -57.64
C GLU A 388 -18.66 16.46 -59.02
N GLU A 389 -19.50 15.43 -59.14
CA GLU A 389 -20.25 15.13 -60.38
C GLU A 389 -21.09 16.33 -60.82
N LEU A 390 -21.91 16.88 -59.92
CA LEU A 390 -22.77 18.03 -60.23
C LEU A 390 -21.97 19.28 -60.60
N LYS A 391 -20.78 19.48 -60.00
CA LYS A 391 -19.87 20.56 -60.38
C LYS A 391 -19.35 20.39 -61.81
N MET A 392 -18.98 19.17 -62.20
CA MET A 392 -18.54 18.88 -63.57
C MET A 392 -19.67 19.10 -64.59
N ASP A 393 -20.88 18.62 -64.28
CA ASP A 393 -22.06 18.85 -65.12
C ASP A 393 -22.34 20.35 -65.31
N SER A 394 -22.25 21.13 -64.22
CA SER A 394 -22.43 22.59 -64.28
C SER A 394 -21.35 23.27 -65.13
N VAL A 395 -20.09 22.82 -65.08
CA VAL A 395 -19.02 23.37 -65.93
C VAL A 395 -19.30 23.07 -67.40
N ASN A 396 -19.68 21.82 -67.71
CA ASN A 396 -20.02 21.40 -69.07
C ASN A 396 -21.17 22.24 -69.66
N VAL A 397 -22.25 22.46 -68.91
CA VAL A 397 -23.38 23.31 -69.35
C VAL A 397 -22.94 24.75 -69.65
N VAL A 398 -22.06 25.31 -68.82
CA VAL A 398 -21.52 26.67 -69.04
C VAL A 398 -20.65 26.72 -70.30
N GLU A 399 -19.85 25.68 -70.58
CA GLU A 399 -19.04 25.59 -71.80
C GLU A 399 -19.92 25.43 -73.05
N GLU A 400 -20.94 24.57 -73.00
CA GLU A 400 -21.93 24.42 -74.07
C GLU A 400 -22.64 25.74 -74.36
N PHE A 401 -23.14 26.44 -73.34
CA PHE A 401 -23.78 27.74 -73.48
C PHE A 401 -22.84 28.77 -74.13
N LYS A 402 -21.58 28.84 -73.67
CA LYS A 402 -20.56 29.72 -74.27
C LYS A 402 -20.29 29.38 -75.74
N SER A 403 -20.31 28.09 -76.10
CA SER A 403 -20.12 27.65 -77.49
C SER A 403 -21.29 28.08 -78.38
N LEU A 404 -22.53 27.92 -77.92
CA LEU A 404 -23.76 28.31 -78.62
C LEU A 404 -23.88 29.83 -78.79
N ALA A 405 -23.56 30.60 -77.76
CA ALA A 405 -23.59 32.06 -77.83
C ALA A 405 -22.60 32.62 -78.87
N LYS A 406 -21.46 31.94 -79.09
CA LYS A 406 -20.46 32.35 -80.09
C LYS A 406 -20.84 31.97 -81.52
N SER A 407 -21.61 30.90 -81.73
CA SER A 407 -21.99 30.43 -83.07
C SER A 407 -23.15 31.21 -83.68
N ALA A 408 -24.00 31.84 -82.88
CA ALA A 408 -25.22 32.52 -83.32
C ALA A 408 -25.03 33.86 -84.09
N TRP A 409 -23.78 34.31 -84.30
CA TRP A 409 -23.47 35.60 -84.94
C TRP A 409 -22.59 35.49 -86.20
N LYS A 410 -22.46 34.28 -86.76
CA LYS A 410 -21.90 34.04 -88.10
C LYS A 410 -23.00 33.56 -89.02
#